data_AF-A0A8J5M7F2-F1
#
_entry.id   AF-A0A8J5M7F2-F1
#
_cell.length_a   1.000
_cell.length_b   1.000
_cell.length_c   1.000
_cell.angle_alpha   90.00
_cell.angle_beta   90.00
_cell.angle_gamma   90.00
#
_symmetry.space_group_name_H-M   'P 1'
#
loop_
_entity.id
_entity.type
_entity.pdbx_description
1 polymer ?
#
loop_
_entity_poly.entity_id
_entity_poly.type
_entity_poly.pdbx_seq_one_letter_code
_entity_poly.pdbx_strand_id
1 'polypeptide(L)'
;MFTNRQVATFYFQQVLDAQDEPVAGYFRCRCSRVRQKAPRTGYSNLVLHARSQHPDFEEVMRSAVPAEASTLVPWIRRRSLNLFGWLRWTVMCNLPLHFCENPETRRYSNLDPIGEEQRLEGITCVVQHVKTIMRSKLPDHFDLKLDGWSHNSEHYLADFVCYELGGQPRCQLLAMAPLVQAPD
;
A
#
# COMPACT_ATOMS: atom_id res chain seq x y z
N MET A 1 -22.30 22.58 11.32
CA MET A 1 -22.92 22.18 10.03
C MET A 1 -21.83 22.14 8.97
N PHE A 2 -21.69 21.05 8.22
CA PHE A 2 -20.66 20.93 7.17
C PHE A 2 -21.08 21.66 5.89
N THR A 3 -20.13 22.34 5.24
CA THR A 3 -20.36 22.96 3.94
C THR A 3 -20.53 21.91 2.84
N ASN A 4 -21.23 22.25 1.76
CA ASN A 4 -21.41 21.32 0.64
C ASN A 4 -20.08 20.85 0.03
N ARG A 5 -19.06 21.71 0.04
CA ARG A 5 -17.70 21.37 -0.39
C ARG A 5 -17.06 20.34 0.54
N GLN A 6 -17.15 20.52 1.86
CA GLN A 6 -16.62 19.56 2.84
C GLN A 6 -17.28 18.19 2.69
N VAL A 7 -18.60 18.13 2.54
CA VAL A 7 -19.33 16.87 2.35
C VAL A 7 -18.92 16.19 1.05
N ALA A 8 -18.87 16.93 -0.06
CA ALA A 8 -18.47 16.37 -1.34
C ALA A 8 -17.02 15.89 -1.36
N THR A 9 -16.08 16.67 -0.82
CA THR A 9 -14.67 16.26 -0.69
C THR A 9 -14.52 15.03 0.21
N PHE A 10 -15.37 14.88 1.24
CA PHE A 10 -15.30 13.72 2.12
C PHE A 10 -15.85 12.45 1.45
N TYR A 11 -17.00 12.52 0.78
CA TYR A 11 -17.69 11.32 0.26
C TYR A 11 -17.28 10.91 -1.14
N PHE A 12 -16.59 11.75 -1.90
CA PHE A 12 -16.38 11.53 -3.32
C PHE A 12 -14.91 11.63 -3.73
N GLN A 13 -14.49 10.72 -4.60
CA GLN A 13 -13.20 10.72 -5.28
C GLN A 13 -13.39 10.97 -6.77
N GLN A 14 -12.42 11.60 -7.42
CA GLN A 14 -12.47 11.78 -8.88
C GLN A 14 -12.32 10.43 -9.58
N VAL A 15 -13.15 10.19 -10.60
CA VAL A 15 -13.01 8.99 -11.42
C VAL A 15 -11.81 9.18 -12.34
N LEU A 16 -10.98 8.15 -12.45
CA LEU A 16 -9.87 8.09 -13.40
C LEU A 16 -10.24 7.15 -14.55
N ASP A 17 -9.75 7.44 -15.76
CA ASP A 17 -9.87 6.57 -16.92
C ASP A 17 -8.81 5.45 -16.93
N ALA A 18 -8.69 4.74 -18.06
CA ALA A 18 -7.75 3.63 -18.21
C ALA A 18 -6.27 4.08 -18.27
N GLN A 19 -6.02 5.39 -18.41
CA GLN A 19 -4.71 6.01 -18.45
C GLN A 19 -4.39 6.74 -17.13
N ASP A 20 -5.18 6.50 -16.07
CA ASP A 20 -5.12 7.19 -14.79
C ASP A 20 -5.40 8.72 -14.87
N GLU A 21 -5.99 9.19 -15.98
CA GLU A 21 -6.32 10.59 -16.16
C GLU A 21 -7.71 10.93 -15.58
N PRO A 22 -7.90 12.13 -14.99
CA PRO A 22 -9.14 12.45 -14.31
C PRO A 22 -10.30 12.69 -15.28
N VAL A 23 -11.35 11.87 -15.18
CA VAL A 23 -12.56 12.02 -15.99
C VAL A 23 -13.34 13.25 -15.52
N ALA A 24 -13.37 14.27 -16.38
CA ALA A 24 -13.96 15.56 -16.05
C ALA A 24 -15.43 15.43 -15.61
N GLY A 25 -15.73 15.94 -14.42
CA GLY A 25 -17.08 15.99 -13.89
C GLY A 25 -17.64 14.68 -13.35
N TYR A 26 -16.88 13.57 -13.35
CA TYR A 26 -17.33 12.30 -12.79
C TYR A 26 -16.64 12.00 -11.47
N PHE A 27 -17.46 11.63 -10.49
CA PHE A 27 -17.04 11.37 -9.12
C PHE A 27 -17.60 10.05 -8.63
N ARG A 28 -16.78 9.27 -7.94
CA ARG A 28 -17.17 8.01 -7.30
C ARG A 28 -17.42 8.27 -5.82
N CYS A 29 -18.64 7.98 -5.37
CA CYS A 29 -18.97 8.00 -3.96
C CYS A 29 -18.33 6.80 -3.22
N ARG A 30 -18.16 6.89 -1.91
CA ARG A 30 -17.74 5.78 -1.03
C ARG A 30 -18.65 4.55 -1.10
N CYS A 31 -19.93 4.70 -1.46
CA CYS A 31 -20.81 3.55 -1.77
C CYS A 31 -20.59 2.95 -3.16
N SER A 32 -19.47 3.28 -3.81
CA SER A 32 -19.07 2.86 -5.17
C SER A 32 -19.93 3.39 -6.32
N ARG A 33 -21.02 4.13 -6.05
CA ARG A 33 -21.85 4.73 -7.10
C ARG A 33 -21.12 5.92 -7.75
N VAL A 34 -21.09 5.93 -9.07
CA VAL A 34 -20.54 7.05 -9.86
C VAL A 34 -21.64 8.09 -10.09
N ARG A 35 -21.28 9.37 -9.92
CA ARG A 35 -22.16 10.52 -10.12
C ARG A 35 -21.45 11.55 -10.97
N GLN A 36 -22.15 12.05 -11.97
CA GLN A 36 -21.73 13.23 -12.71
C GLN A 36 -22.11 14.47 -11.91
N LYS A 37 -21.17 15.41 -11.77
CA LYS A 37 -21.40 16.73 -11.18
C LYS A 37 -22.23 17.56 -12.15
N ALA A 38 -23.38 18.05 -11.69
CA ALA A 38 -24.28 18.83 -12.55
C ALA A 38 -23.64 20.18 -12.93
N PRO A 39 -23.72 20.60 -14.21
CA PRO A 39 -23.16 21.87 -14.66
C PRO A 39 -23.68 23.06 -13.84
N ARG A 40 -22.82 24.01 -13.47
CA ARG A 40 -23.16 25.28 -12.79
C ARG A 40 -23.82 25.21 -11.41
N THR A 41 -24.03 24.02 -10.82
CA THR A 41 -24.71 23.87 -9.51
C THR A 41 -23.77 23.67 -8.31
N GLY A 42 -22.46 23.65 -8.54
CA GLY A 42 -21.48 23.37 -7.48
C GLY A 42 -21.51 21.91 -7.03
N TYR A 43 -21.61 21.65 -5.73
CA TYR A 43 -21.56 20.31 -5.12
C TYR A 43 -22.94 19.75 -4.74
N SER A 44 -24.01 20.49 -5.00
CA SER A 44 -25.34 20.25 -4.43
C SER A 44 -25.90 18.87 -4.76
N ASN A 45 -25.67 18.36 -5.97
CA ASN A 45 -26.16 17.04 -6.39
C ASN A 45 -25.36 15.89 -5.75
N LEU A 46 -24.05 16.06 -5.57
CA LEU A 46 -23.21 15.11 -4.84
C LEU A 46 -23.61 15.08 -3.36
N VAL A 47 -23.85 16.24 -2.76
CA VAL A 47 -24.31 16.33 -1.37
C VAL A 47 -25.70 15.72 -1.18
N LEU A 48 -26.62 15.92 -2.14
CA LEU A 48 -27.93 15.26 -2.11
C LEU A 48 -27.80 13.74 -2.12
N HIS A 49 -26.89 13.20 -2.94
CA HIS A 49 -26.59 11.77 -2.91
C HIS A 49 -26.03 11.34 -1.55
N ALA A 50 -25.08 12.10 -0.99
CA ALA A 50 -24.52 11.76 0.32
C ALA A 50 -25.59 11.72 1.41
N ARG A 51 -26.45 12.74 1.49
CA ARG A 51 -27.54 12.81 2.47
C ARG A 51 -28.58 11.69 2.33
N SER A 52 -28.85 11.26 1.09
CA SER A 52 -29.86 10.23 0.83
C SER A 52 -29.35 8.80 0.96
N GLN A 53 -28.04 8.56 0.78
CA GLN A 53 -27.45 7.22 0.84
C GLN A 53 -26.60 7.00 2.10
N HIS A 54 -26.28 8.06 2.83
CA HIS A 54 -25.55 8.04 4.09
C HIS A 54 -26.33 8.89 5.12
N PRO A 55 -27.40 8.36 5.73
CA PRO A 55 -28.21 9.10 6.71
C PRO A 55 -27.39 9.57 7.94
N ASP A 56 -26.33 8.83 8.25
CA ASP A 56 -25.36 9.04 9.33
C ASP A 56 -24.19 9.97 8.93
N PHE A 57 -24.26 10.63 7.77
CA PHE A 57 -23.08 11.31 7.20
C PHE A 57 -22.47 12.37 8.11
N GLU A 58 -23.28 13.10 8.89
CA GLU A 58 -22.76 14.11 9.80
C GLU A 58 -21.98 13.51 10.96
N GLU A 59 -22.42 12.36 11.48
CA GLU A 59 -21.73 11.64 12.55
C GLU A 59 -20.39 11.12 12.04
N VAL A 60 -20.40 10.45 10.89
CA VAL A 60 -19.20 9.92 10.24
C VAL A 60 -18.19 11.02 9.88
N MET A 61 -18.66 12.17 9.42
CA MET A 61 -17.79 13.31 9.16
C MET A 61 -17.24 13.91 10.45
N ARG A 62 -18.04 14.00 11.52
CA ARG A 62 -17.62 14.56 12.81
C ARG A 62 -16.62 13.67 13.52
N SER A 63 -16.77 12.35 13.44
CA SER A 63 -15.80 11.38 13.96
C SER A 63 -14.49 11.35 13.16
N ALA A 64 -14.47 11.93 11.96
CA ALA A 64 -13.32 11.99 11.08
C ALA A 64 -12.58 13.35 11.08
N VAL A 65 -13.16 14.39 11.71
CA VAL A 65 -12.48 15.66 12.01
C VAL A 65 -11.48 15.40 13.14
N PRO A 66 -10.23 15.89 13.09
CA PRO A 66 -9.08 15.21 13.69
C PRO A 66 -9.08 15.30 15.22
N ALA A 67 -9.61 14.26 15.86
CA ALA A 67 -9.16 13.83 17.17
C ALA A 67 -8.12 12.73 16.95
N GLU A 68 -6.83 13.10 16.98
CA GLU A 68 -5.62 12.38 17.45
C GLU A 68 -5.46 10.83 17.29
N ALA A 69 -6.33 10.16 16.55
CA ALA A 69 -6.31 8.74 16.20
C ALA A 69 -6.51 8.60 14.68
N SER A 70 -5.68 9.34 13.94
CA SER A 70 -5.62 9.43 12.48
C SER A 70 -5.35 8.09 11.81
N THR A 71 -6.38 7.26 11.64
CA THR A 71 -6.24 6.06 10.81
C THR A 71 -6.81 6.34 9.44
N LEU A 72 -5.94 6.41 8.42
CA LEU A 72 -6.37 6.66 7.05
C LEU A 72 -7.24 5.53 6.43
N VAL A 73 -7.50 4.48 7.20
CA VAL A 73 -8.12 3.21 6.80
C VAL A 73 -9.45 3.38 6.06
N PRO A 74 -10.42 4.22 6.49
CA PRO A 74 -11.66 4.39 5.73
C PRO A 74 -11.48 4.98 4.32
N TRP A 75 -10.32 5.57 4.03
CA TRP A 75 -10.00 6.21 2.74
C TRP A 75 -9.11 5.36 1.84
N ILE A 76 -8.58 4.24 2.33
CA ILE A 76 -7.73 3.32 1.54
C ILE A 76 -8.62 2.29 0.83
N ARG A 77 -8.29 1.98 -0.43
CA ARG A 77 -8.98 0.92 -1.20
C ARG A 77 -8.93 -0.39 -0.41
N ARG A 78 -10.07 -1.09 -0.27
CA ARG A 78 -10.16 -2.37 0.46
C ARG A 78 -9.14 -3.40 -0.03
N ARG A 79 -8.93 -3.51 -1.35
CA ARG A 79 -7.90 -4.39 -1.94
C ARG A 79 -6.50 -4.07 -1.42
N SER A 80 -6.15 -2.79 -1.30
CA SER A 80 -4.84 -2.36 -0.79
C SER A 80 -4.68 -2.63 0.71
N LEU A 81 -5.74 -2.41 1.50
CA LEU A 81 -5.73 -2.77 2.93
C LEU A 81 -5.58 -4.28 3.13
N ASN A 82 -6.27 -5.07 2.32
CA ASN A 82 -6.20 -6.52 2.39
C ASN A 82 -4.80 -7.05 2.06
N LEU A 83 -4.21 -6.55 0.96
CA LEU A 83 -2.84 -6.88 0.58
C LEU A 83 -1.83 -6.45 1.64
N PHE A 84 -1.97 -5.22 2.17
CA PHE A 84 -1.13 -4.76 3.28
C PHE A 84 -1.26 -5.64 4.53
N GLY A 85 -2.47 -6.06 4.87
CA GLY A 85 -2.71 -6.98 5.99
C GLY A 85 -1.96 -8.29 5.84
N TRP A 86 -2.05 -8.92 4.66
CA TRP A 86 -1.31 -10.15 4.37
C TRP A 86 0.21 -9.93 4.42
N LEU A 87 0.73 -8.91 3.74
CA LEU A 87 2.18 -8.63 3.72
C LEU A 87 2.72 -8.30 5.11
N ARG A 88 2.02 -7.47 5.89
CA ARG A 88 2.41 -7.13 7.25
C ARG A 88 2.47 -8.38 8.13
N TRP A 89 1.46 -9.24 8.06
CA TRP A 89 1.46 -10.47 8.85
C TRP A 89 2.63 -11.38 8.46
N THR A 90 2.82 -11.62 7.16
CA THR A 90 3.91 -12.46 6.66
C THR A 90 5.28 -11.94 7.09
N VAL A 91 5.56 -10.64 6.91
CA VAL A 91 6.86 -10.02 7.22
C VAL A 91 7.10 -9.93 8.73
N MET A 92 6.12 -9.43 9.50
CA MET A 92 6.32 -9.19 10.94
C MET A 92 6.42 -10.48 11.75
N CYS A 93 5.81 -11.57 11.28
CA CYS A 93 5.89 -12.88 11.91
C CYS A 93 6.93 -13.81 11.25
N ASN A 94 7.71 -13.32 10.28
CA ASN A 94 8.70 -14.11 9.54
C ASN A 94 8.13 -15.44 8.98
N LEU A 95 6.96 -15.36 8.35
CA LEU A 95 6.27 -16.52 7.81
C LEU A 95 6.65 -16.74 6.33
N PRO A 96 6.52 -17.97 5.82
CA PRO A 96 6.72 -18.23 4.39
C PRO A 96 5.78 -17.40 3.52
N LEU A 97 6.20 -16.99 2.33
CA LEU A 97 5.36 -16.21 1.41
C LEU A 97 4.07 -16.94 1.00
N HIS A 98 4.07 -18.27 1.00
CA HIS A 98 2.90 -19.10 0.73
C HIS A 98 1.91 -19.19 1.91
N PHE A 99 2.21 -18.55 3.05
CA PHE A 99 1.35 -18.57 4.23
C PHE A 99 -0.09 -18.11 3.94
N CYS A 100 -0.26 -17.08 3.10
CA CYS A 100 -1.58 -16.58 2.69
C CYS A 100 -2.38 -17.55 1.81
N GLU A 101 -1.75 -18.63 1.33
CA GLU A 101 -2.38 -19.69 0.53
C GLU A 101 -2.83 -20.88 1.37
N ASN A 102 -2.34 -20.99 2.61
CA ASN A 102 -2.70 -22.09 3.49
C ASN A 102 -4.23 -22.10 3.77
N PRO A 103 -4.94 -23.22 3.52
CA PRO A 103 -6.38 -23.31 3.72
C PRO A 103 -6.83 -23.02 5.16
N GLU A 104 -6.10 -23.51 6.17
CA GLU A 104 -6.42 -23.25 7.58
C GLU A 104 -6.16 -21.79 7.95
N THR A 105 -5.06 -21.19 7.46
CA THR A 105 -4.82 -19.75 7.64
C THR A 105 -5.98 -18.93 7.06
N ARG A 106 -6.44 -19.26 5.86
CA ARG A 106 -7.59 -18.58 5.23
C ARG A 106 -8.87 -18.77 6.03
N ARG A 107 -9.08 -19.98 6.57
CA ARG A 107 -10.26 -20.32 7.38
C ARG A 107 -10.38 -19.49 8.66
N TYR A 108 -9.25 -19.18 9.31
CA TYR A 108 -9.23 -18.42 10.57
C TYR A 108 -8.87 -16.94 10.42
N SER A 109 -8.65 -16.46 9.19
CA SER A 109 -8.33 -15.06 8.89
C SER A 109 -9.59 -14.25 8.55
N ASN A 110 -9.58 -12.96 8.89
CA ASN A 110 -10.59 -11.99 8.44
C ASN A 110 -10.17 -11.28 7.13
N LEU A 111 -9.06 -11.68 6.51
CA LEU A 111 -8.57 -11.13 5.26
C LEU A 111 -9.14 -11.91 4.07
N ASP A 112 -9.55 -11.19 3.03
CA ASP A 112 -10.01 -11.76 1.77
C ASP A 112 -8.85 -12.56 1.12
N PRO A 113 -9.09 -13.75 0.52
CA PRO A 113 -8.05 -14.51 -0.16
C PRO A 113 -7.34 -13.71 -1.25
N ILE A 114 -6.02 -13.83 -1.34
CA ILE A 114 -5.21 -13.25 -2.41
C ILE A 114 -4.57 -14.34 -3.26
N GLY A 115 -4.42 -14.05 -4.56
CA GLY A 115 -3.68 -14.89 -5.50
C GLY A 115 -2.18 -14.56 -5.51
N GLU A 116 -1.40 -15.40 -6.18
CA GLU A 116 0.07 -15.25 -6.29
C GLU A 116 0.49 -13.93 -6.93
N GLU A 117 -0.15 -13.54 -8.04
CA GLU A 117 0.15 -12.30 -8.76
C GLU A 117 0.02 -11.08 -7.84
N GLN A 118 -1.09 -10.97 -7.10
CA GLN A 118 -1.32 -9.85 -6.17
C GLN A 118 -0.29 -9.80 -5.04
N ARG A 119 0.13 -10.97 -4.55
CA ARG A 119 1.19 -11.08 -3.54
C ARG A 119 2.52 -10.57 -4.10
N LEU A 120 2.90 -11.01 -5.30
CA LEU A 120 4.16 -10.62 -5.94
C LEU A 120 4.17 -9.13 -6.29
N GLU A 121 3.07 -8.58 -6.80
CA GLU A 121 2.88 -7.14 -6.98
C GLU A 121 3.11 -6.38 -5.67
N GLY A 122 2.48 -6.85 -4.59
CA GLY A 122 2.59 -6.25 -3.27
C GLY A 122 4.02 -6.25 -2.73
N ILE A 123 4.71 -7.39 -2.80
CA ILE A 123 6.12 -7.50 -2.40
C ILE A 123 6.99 -6.57 -3.24
N THR A 124 6.76 -6.52 -4.55
CA THR A 124 7.51 -5.64 -5.46
C THR A 124 7.34 -4.17 -5.08
N CYS A 125 6.12 -3.73 -4.79
CA CYS A 125 5.86 -2.37 -4.31
C CYS A 125 6.57 -2.08 -2.97
N VAL A 126 6.55 -3.03 -2.03
CA VAL A 126 7.26 -2.88 -0.74
C VAL A 126 8.76 -2.75 -0.97
N VAL A 127 9.35 -3.60 -1.80
CA VAL A 127 10.78 -3.56 -2.14
C VAL A 127 11.15 -2.22 -2.79
N GLN A 128 10.35 -1.73 -3.74
CA GLN A 128 10.59 -0.42 -4.36
C GLN A 128 10.52 0.71 -3.33
N HIS A 129 9.55 0.68 -2.42
CA HIS A 129 9.42 1.69 -1.37
C HIS A 129 10.60 1.66 -0.39
N VAL A 130 11.02 0.46 0.03
CA VAL A 130 12.19 0.27 0.89
C VAL A 130 13.45 0.78 0.20
N LYS A 131 13.66 0.48 -1.09
CA LYS A 131 14.79 1.00 -1.88
C LYS A 131 14.83 2.52 -1.91
N THR A 132 13.68 3.18 -2.03
CA THR A 132 13.59 4.65 -1.96
C THR A 132 13.98 5.19 -0.59
N ILE A 133 13.52 4.55 0.49
CA ILE A 133 13.92 4.91 1.87
C ILE A 133 15.41 4.66 2.11
N MET A 134 15.96 3.57 1.58
CA MET A 134 17.39 3.28 1.69
C MET A 134 18.19 4.36 0.97
N ARG A 135 17.83 4.67 -0.28
CA ARG A 135 18.49 5.72 -1.06
C ARG A 135 18.48 7.08 -0.37
N SER A 136 17.39 7.46 0.30
CA SER A 136 17.33 8.74 1.03
C SER A 136 18.17 8.77 2.32
N LYS A 137 18.63 7.60 2.79
CA LYS A 137 19.48 7.46 3.99
C LYS A 137 20.95 7.20 3.68
N LEU A 138 21.27 6.88 2.43
CA LEU A 138 22.64 6.58 2.02
C LEU A 138 23.46 7.88 1.93
N PRO A 139 24.66 7.92 2.51
CA PRO A 139 25.60 9.03 2.32
C PRO A 139 26.19 9.02 0.91
N ASP A 140 26.89 10.10 0.55
CA ASP A 140 27.61 10.21 -0.75
C ASP A 140 28.74 9.18 -0.87
N HIS A 141 29.30 8.73 0.26
CA HIS A 141 30.35 7.72 0.32
C HIS A 141 29.90 6.54 1.18
N PHE A 142 29.88 5.37 0.57
CA PHE A 142 29.54 4.11 1.22
C PHE A 142 30.41 2.99 0.64
N ASP A 143 30.52 1.91 1.40
CA ASP A 143 31.23 0.71 0.99
C ASP A 143 30.26 -0.35 0.50
N LEU A 144 30.72 -1.18 -0.44
CA LEU A 144 30.02 -2.39 -0.86
C LEU A 144 30.71 -3.59 -0.22
N LYS A 145 29.94 -4.44 0.45
CA LYS A 145 30.40 -5.71 1.01
C LYS A 145 29.71 -6.85 0.27
N LEU A 146 30.50 -7.77 -0.26
CA LEU A 146 30.02 -9.04 -0.80
C LEU A 146 30.19 -10.12 0.26
N ASP A 147 29.18 -10.97 0.43
CA ASP A 147 29.23 -12.13 1.32
C ASP A 147 28.69 -13.37 0.61
N GLY A 148 29.31 -14.51 0.86
CA GLY A 148 28.99 -15.77 0.19
C GLY A 148 28.49 -16.81 1.18
N TRP A 149 27.43 -17.52 0.82
CA TRP A 149 26.94 -18.67 1.59
C TRP A 149 26.72 -19.87 0.68
N SER A 150 26.91 -21.08 1.21
CA SER A 150 26.60 -22.31 0.47
C SER A 150 25.65 -23.17 1.28
N HIS A 151 24.62 -23.68 0.63
CA HIS A 151 23.71 -24.67 1.21
C HIS A 151 23.50 -25.81 0.22
N ASN A 152 23.92 -27.01 0.61
CA ASN A 152 23.97 -28.18 -0.29
C ASN A 152 24.78 -27.88 -1.56
N SER A 153 24.18 -28.05 -2.74
CA SER A 153 24.78 -27.78 -4.05
C SER A 153 24.58 -26.35 -4.54
N GLU A 154 23.89 -25.49 -3.78
CA GLU A 154 23.60 -24.12 -4.18
C GLU A 154 24.53 -23.15 -3.45
N HIS A 155 25.20 -22.32 -4.24
CA HIS A 155 26.01 -21.21 -3.75
C HIS A 155 25.24 -19.92 -3.91
N TYR A 156 25.35 -19.03 -2.94
CA TYR A 156 24.65 -17.75 -2.89
C TYR A 156 25.66 -16.63 -2.70
N LEU A 157 25.41 -15.51 -3.37
CA LEU A 157 26.11 -14.26 -3.17
C LEU A 157 25.12 -13.22 -2.67
N ALA A 158 25.51 -12.47 -1.66
CA ALA A 158 24.76 -11.39 -1.06
C ALA A 158 25.56 -10.08 -1.14
N ASP A 159 24.91 -9.05 -1.63
CA ASP A 159 25.46 -7.71 -1.79
C ASP A 159 24.91 -6.82 -0.67
N PHE A 160 25.80 -6.19 0.08
CA PHE A 160 25.46 -5.27 1.16
C PHE A 160 26.01 -3.88 0.86
N VAL A 161 25.25 -2.86 1.24
CA VAL A 161 25.77 -1.50 1.38
C VAL A 161 26.11 -1.25 2.83
N CYS A 162 27.35 -0.83 3.10
CA CYS A 162 27.84 -0.51 4.42
C CYS A 162 28.23 0.97 4.52
N TYR A 163 27.81 1.63 5.59
CA TYR A 163 28.06 3.06 5.81
C TYR A 163 27.96 3.41 7.29
N GLU A 164 28.51 4.55 7.67
CA GLU A 164 28.37 5.07 9.04
C GLU A 164 27.17 6.04 9.12
N LEU A 165 26.35 5.87 10.16
CA LEU A 165 25.26 6.81 10.46
C LEU A 165 25.31 7.17 11.95
N GLY A 166 25.81 8.37 12.25
CA GLY A 166 25.92 8.87 13.63
C GLY A 166 26.91 8.08 14.49
N GLY A 167 28.10 7.76 13.96
CA GLY A 167 29.11 6.98 14.69
C GLY A 167 28.82 5.49 14.81
N GLN A 168 27.75 4.98 14.17
CA GLN A 168 27.36 3.58 14.20
C GLN A 168 27.42 2.98 12.80
N PRO A 169 28.13 1.84 12.61
CA PRO A 169 28.15 1.16 11.33
C PRO A 169 26.78 0.55 11.03
N ARG A 170 26.34 0.71 9.78
CA ARG A 170 25.13 0.12 9.22
C ARG A 170 25.55 -0.71 8.02
N CYS A 171 25.09 -1.96 7.94
CA CYS A 171 25.19 -2.77 6.73
C CYS A 171 23.78 -3.26 6.37
N GLN A 172 23.31 -2.91 5.19
CA GLN A 172 21.99 -3.30 4.69
C GLN A 172 22.12 -4.19 3.47
N LEU A 173 21.37 -5.29 3.44
CA LEU A 173 21.31 -6.20 2.30
C LEU A 173 20.61 -5.49 1.12
N LEU A 174 21.26 -5.45 -0.05
CA LEU A 174 20.71 -4.92 -1.29
C LEU A 174 20.07 -6.01 -2.14
N ALA A 175 20.76 -7.13 -2.27
CA ALA A 175 20.36 -8.26 -3.08
C ALA A 175 21.02 -9.54 -2.58
N MET A 176 20.35 -10.66 -2.80
CA MET A 176 20.92 -12.00 -2.63
C MET A 176 20.40 -12.85 -3.77
N ALA A 177 21.27 -13.62 -4.40
CA ALA A 177 20.91 -14.51 -5.48
C ALA A 177 21.75 -15.78 -5.44
N PRO A 178 21.21 -16.92 -5.91
CA PRO A 178 22.02 -18.09 -6.18
C PRO A 178 23.00 -17.76 -7.31
N LEU A 179 24.24 -18.26 -7.20
CA LEU A 179 25.24 -18.22 -8.25
C LEU A 179 24.86 -19.25 -9.31
N VAL A 180 24.63 -18.76 -10.52
CA VAL A 180 24.44 -19.63 -11.69
C VAL A 180 25.81 -20.15 -12.09
N GLN A 181 25.98 -21.48 -12.08
CA GLN A 181 27.17 -22.09 -12.68
C GLN A 181 27.19 -21.77 -14.17
N ALA A 182 28.33 -21.33 -14.69
CA ALA A 182 28.49 -21.18 -16.13
C ALA A 182 28.24 -22.54 -16.81
N PRO A 183 27.52 -22.60 -17.94
CA PRO A 183 27.45 -23.83 -18.70
C PRO A 183 28.86 -24.23 -19.14
N ASP A 184 29.21 -25.49 -18.92
CA ASP A 184 30.47 -26.11 -19.36
C ASP A 184 30.69 -25.99 -20.88
#